data_AF-A0AAV6TVN2-F1
#
_entry.id   AF-A0AAV6TVN2-F1
#
_cell.length_a   1.000
_cell.length_b   1.000
_cell.length_c   1.000
_cell.angle_alpha   90.00
_cell.angle_beta   90.00
_cell.angle_gamma   90.00
#
_symmetry.space_group_name_H-M   'P 1'
#
loop_
_entity.id
_entity.type
_entity.pdbx_description
1 polymer ?
#
loop_
_entity_poly.entity_id
_entity_poly.type
_entity_poly.pdbx_seq_one_letter_code
_entity_poly.pdbx_strand_id
1 'polypeptide(L)'
;NASNLTTPKHHPLASSRMRNPNISSEILGGITGTTNGIKRNTLIAVATLDGTLMLVDGDETLWSLQVDHQLFALTKLDLLGDGDEEVVACAWDGLTYMVNQQKQSVRFQFDGPVTTFTCGKYSVIPGTSVNVFVYATFQNRVYIYYDVHLPRFRIHNFLETTQSHEEINSLLPQFPIDREDSQQLKNLLQFCAYGFPLDMTGKT
;
A
#
# COMPACT_ATOMS: atom_id res chain seq x y z
N ASN A 1 28.67 -12.70 30.36
CA ASN A 1 27.45 -12.41 29.60
C ASN A 1 27.75 -11.32 28.59
N ALA A 2 28.35 -11.71 27.47
CA ALA A 2 28.79 -10.80 26.43
C ALA A 2 27.58 -10.32 25.62
N SER A 3 27.46 -9.00 25.51
CA SER A 3 26.57 -8.31 24.58
C SER A 3 26.73 -8.89 23.18
N ASN A 4 25.67 -9.49 22.64
CA ASN A 4 25.55 -9.77 21.20
C ASN A 4 25.54 -8.42 20.46
N LEU A 5 26.72 -7.85 20.24
CA LEU A 5 26.90 -6.80 19.25
C LEU A 5 26.53 -7.42 17.91
N THR A 6 25.40 -7.00 17.34
CA THR A 6 25.03 -7.33 15.97
C THR A 6 26.11 -6.77 15.06
N THR A 7 26.97 -7.65 14.56
CA THR A 7 27.95 -7.29 13.53
C THR A 7 27.19 -6.72 12.33
N PRO A 8 27.49 -5.49 11.89
CA PRO A 8 26.85 -4.92 10.71
C PRO A 8 27.12 -5.85 9.52
N LYS A 9 26.05 -6.33 8.89
CA LYS A 9 26.12 -7.15 7.68
C LYS A 9 25.94 -6.23 6.47
N HIS A 10 26.85 -6.35 5.51
CA HIS A 10 26.76 -5.63 4.26
C HIS A 10 25.88 -6.41 3.28
N HIS A 11 24.83 -5.77 2.79
CA HIS A 11 23.89 -6.32 1.82
C HIS A 11 24.05 -5.58 0.48
N PRO A 12 24.75 -6.15 -0.52
CA PRO A 12 24.97 -5.49 -1.80
C PRO A 12 23.67 -5.43 -2.61
N LEU A 13 23.09 -4.24 -2.76
CA LEU A 13 21.92 -4.03 -3.60
C LEU A 13 22.32 -3.82 -5.06
N ALA A 14 21.72 -4.58 -5.97
CA ALA A 14 22.03 -4.58 -7.40
C ALA A 14 21.40 -3.40 -8.17
N SER A 15 21.31 -2.20 -7.59
CA SER A 15 20.82 -0.99 -8.27
C SER A 15 21.98 -0.06 -8.62
N SER A 16 22.19 0.22 -9.91
CA SER A 16 23.25 1.10 -10.39
C SER A 16 23.07 2.56 -9.97
N ARG A 17 21.82 3.01 -9.79
CA ARG A 17 21.50 4.39 -9.39
C ARG A 17 21.75 4.65 -7.91
N MET A 18 21.50 3.66 -7.05
CA MET A 18 21.83 3.71 -5.62
C MET A 18 23.33 3.78 -5.34
N ARG A 19 24.17 3.48 -6.34
CA ARG A 19 25.62 3.63 -6.26
C ARG A 19 26.11 5.02 -6.68
N ASN A 20 25.21 5.94 -7.02
CA ASN A 20 25.59 7.32 -7.31
C ASN A 20 25.77 8.08 -5.98
N PRO A 21 27.01 8.44 -5.61
CA PRO A 21 27.28 9.11 -4.34
C PRO A 21 26.68 10.52 -4.25
N ASN A 22 26.21 11.08 -5.37
CA ASN A 22 25.60 12.40 -5.44
C ASN A 22 24.08 12.36 -5.19
N ILE A 23 23.49 11.18 -4.97
CA ILE A 23 22.05 11.02 -4.72
C ILE A 23 21.84 10.68 -3.26
N SER A 24 21.14 11.55 -2.54
CA SER A 24 20.71 11.27 -1.17
C SER A 24 19.75 10.09 -1.14
N SER A 25 19.89 9.25 -0.12
CA SER A 25 19.06 8.08 0.09
C SER A 25 18.60 8.01 1.54
N GLU A 26 17.41 7.51 1.75
CA GLU A 26 16.85 7.19 3.07
C GLU A 26 16.61 5.68 3.16
N ILE A 27 16.97 5.10 4.30
CA ILE A 27 16.87 3.66 4.54
C ILE A 27 16.04 3.46 5.80
N LEU A 28 14.97 2.69 5.67
CA LEU A 28 14.08 2.34 6.76
C LEU A 28 14.14 0.83 7.00
N GLY A 29 14.63 0.44 8.17
CA GLY A 29 14.68 -0.95 8.58
C GLY A 29 13.53 -1.34 9.51
N GLY A 30 13.46 -2.65 9.78
CA GLY A 30 12.56 -3.17 10.80
C GLY A 30 11.10 -3.26 10.36
N ILE A 31 10.82 -3.20 9.06
CA ILE A 31 9.46 -3.24 8.52
C ILE A 31 8.87 -4.64 8.74
N THR A 32 7.64 -4.65 9.23
CA THR A 32 6.88 -5.88 9.47
C THR A 32 6.21 -6.31 8.17
N GLY A 33 6.37 -7.56 7.78
CA GLY A 33 5.72 -8.14 6.60
C GLY A 33 5.55 -9.64 6.75
N THR A 34 4.88 -10.27 5.78
CA THR A 34 4.62 -11.71 5.78
C THR A 34 5.20 -12.36 4.53
N THR A 35 6.10 -13.34 4.72
CA THR A 35 6.68 -14.12 3.62
C THR A 35 6.47 -15.60 3.88
N ASN A 36 5.83 -16.29 2.94
CA ASN A 36 5.46 -17.71 3.07
C ASN A 36 4.66 -18.01 4.35
N GLY A 37 3.77 -17.08 4.75
CA GLY A 37 2.93 -17.20 5.95
C GLY A 37 3.66 -16.92 7.27
N ILE A 38 4.95 -16.55 7.23
CA ILE A 38 5.75 -16.24 8.41
C ILE A 38 5.92 -14.73 8.51
N LYS A 39 5.50 -14.15 9.66
CA LYS A 39 5.76 -12.74 9.98
C LYS A 39 7.26 -12.49 10.14
N ARG A 40 7.74 -11.42 9.53
CA ARG A 40 9.11 -10.93 9.60
C ARG A 40 9.07 -9.48 10.03
N ASN A 41 10.07 -9.04 10.78
CA ASN A 41 10.28 -7.65 11.17
C ASN A 41 11.68 -7.16 10.76
N THR A 42 12.21 -7.75 9.69
CA THR A 42 13.59 -7.55 9.22
C THR A 42 13.64 -6.89 7.85
N LEU A 43 12.48 -6.56 7.27
CA LEU A 43 12.43 -5.96 5.95
C LEU A 43 13.00 -4.54 5.98
N ILE A 44 13.64 -4.17 4.88
CA ILE A 44 14.32 -2.89 4.71
C ILE A 44 13.75 -2.21 3.47
N ALA A 45 13.26 -0.99 3.61
CA ALA A 45 12.91 -0.13 2.49
C ALA A 45 14.04 0.87 2.24
N VAL A 46 14.23 1.22 0.97
CA VAL A 46 15.16 2.26 0.55
C VAL A 46 14.46 3.20 -0.41
N ALA A 47 14.57 4.50 -0.16
CA ALA A 47 14.12 5.55 -1.04
C ALA A 47 15.30 6.42 -1.44
N THR A 48 15.34 6.83 -2.70
CA THR A 48 16.36 7.76 -3.21
C THR A 48 15.69 9.05 -3.67
N LEU A 49 16.45 10.15 -3.60
CA LEU A 49 15.97 11.47 -4.03
C LEU A 49 15.64 11.52 -5.54
N ASP A 50 16.19 10.61 -6.35
CA ASP A 50 15.86 10.49 -7.78
C ASP A 50 14.65 9.58 -8.05
N GLY A 51 13.90 9.19 -7.02
CA GLY A 51 12.61 8.50 -7.15
C GLY A 51 12.70 6.98 -7.24
N THR A 52 13.80 6.35 -6.85
CA THR A 52 13.81 4.88 -6.65
C THR A 52 13.24 4.56 -5.27
N LEU A 53 12.24 3.67 -5.22
CA LEU A 53 11.70 3.07 -4.00
C LEU A 53 11.87 1.55 -4.08
N MET A 54 12.43 0.94 -3.03
CA MET A 54 12.76 -0.48 -2.99
C MET A 54 12.39 -1.10 -1.66
N LEU A 55 12.01 -2.37 -1.70
CA LEU A 55 11.84 -3.21 -0.51
C LEU A 55 12.71 -4.45 -0.64
N VAL A 56 13.42 -4.78 0.43
CA VAL A 56 14.47 -5.79 0.47
C VAL A 56 14.29 -6.67 1.71
N ASP A 57 14.54 -7.97 1.56
CA ASP A 57 14.68 -8.93 2.65
C ASP A 57 16.11 -9.51 2.62
N GLY A 58 16.99 -8.99 3.49
CA GLY A 58 18.42 -9.33 3.47
C GLY A 58 19.10 -8.91 2.16
N ASP A 59 19.54 -9.90 1.37
CA ASP A 59 20.16 -9.68 0.05
C ASP A 59 19.16 -9.72 -1.11
N GLU A 60 17.91 -10.12 -0.85
CA GLU A 60 16.89 -10.29 -1.88
C GLU A 60 16.05 -9.02 -2.04
N THR A 61 16.03 -8.46 -3.25
CA THR A 61 15.11 -7.36 -3.58
C THR A 61 13.73 -7.95 -3.85
N LEU A 62 12.77 -7.68 -2.95
CA LEU A 62 11.38 -8.09 -3.14
C LEU A 62 10.73 -7.33 -4.30
N TRP A 63 10.95 -6.01 -4.33
CA TRP A 63 10.55 -5.18 -5.46
C TRP A 63 11.34 -3.88 -5.54
N SER A 64 11.33 -3.30 -6.74
CA SER A 64 11.82 -1.95 -7.03
C SER A 64 10.78 -1.22 -7.89
N LEU A 65 10.47 0.01 -7.49
CA LEU A 65 9.57 0.93 -8.15
C LEU A 65 10.34 2.21 -8.46
N GLN A 66 10.27 2.65 -9.72
CA GLN A 66 10.73 3.98 -10.11
C GLN A 66 9.53 4.91 -10.16
N VAL A 67 9.62 6.02 -9.45
CA VAL A 67 8.65 7.11 -9.48
C VAL A 67 9.28 8.35 -10.09
N ASP A 68 8.44 9.25 -10.57
CA ASP A 68 8.87 10.48 -11.25
C ASP A 68 9.00 11.68 -10.28
N HIS A 69 9.07 11.42 -8.97
CA HIS A 69 9.07 12.44 -7.92
C HIS A 69 10.27 12.27 -6.99
N GLN A 70 10.71 13.39 -6.41
CA GLN A 70 11.83 13.43 -5.48
C GLN A 70 11.38 13.00 -4.09
N LEU A 71 11.63 11.73 -3.75
CA LEU A 71 11.29 11.17 -2.45
C LEU A 71 12.30 11.62 -1.40
N PHE A 72 11.81 12.10 -0.26
CA PHE A 72 12.67 12.68 0.77
C PHE A 72 12.36 12.22 2.19
N ALA A 73 11.20 11.60 2.39
CA ALA A 73 10.76 11.04 3.66
C ALA A 73 10.28 9.61 3.42
N LEU A 74 10.74 8.68 4.25
CA LEU A 74 10.47 7.26 4.18
C LEU A 74 10.12 6.74 5.58
N THR A 75 8.90 6.25 5.72
CA THR A 75 8.38 5.68 6.96
C THR A 75 7.53 4.45 6.65
N LYS A 76 6.96 3.83 7.68
CA LYS A 76 6.16 2.62 7.59
C LYS A 76 4.93 2.73 8.46
N LEU A 77 3.83 2.13 8.00
CA LEU A 77 2.60 2.06 8.77
C LEU A 77 1.73 0.91 8.27
N ASP A 78 1.10 0.19 9.19
CA ASP A 78 0.06 -0.81 8.92
C ASP A 78 -1.26 -0.08 8.59
N LEU A 79 -1.51 0.13 7.29
CA LEU A 79 -2.64 0.90 6.76
C LEU A 79 -3.89 0.03 6.52
N LEU A 80 -3.71 -1.28 6.36
CA LEU A 80 -4.78 -2.25 6.16
C LEU A 80 -5.30 -2.86 7.47
N GLY A 81 -4.53 -2.82 8.55
CA GLY A 81 -4.89 -3.42 9.83
C GLY A 81 -4.70 -4.95 9.87
N ASP A 82 -3.94 -5.52 8.93
CA ASP A 82 -3.57 -6.96 8.90
C ASP A 82 -2.23 -7.24 9.62
N GLY A 83 -1.61 -6.17 10.15
CA GLY A 83 -0.36 -6.20 10.88
C GLY A 83 0.87 -6.36 10.00
N ASP A 84 0.74 -6.34 8.67
CA ASP A 84 1.87 -6.05 7.78
C ASP A 84 1.97 -4.52 7.66
N GLU A 85 3.19 -3.99 7.67
CA GLU A 85 3.42 -2.56 7.54
C GLU A 85 3.72 -2.23 6.07
N GLU A 86 3.01 -1.25 5.54
CA GLU A 86 3.31 -0.72 4.22
C GLU A 86 4.39 0.36 4.26
N VAL A 87 5.14 0.45 3.16
CA VAL A 87 6.15 1.49 2.95
C VAL A 87 5.43 2.77 2.56
N VAL A 88 5.66 3.85 3.31
CA VAL A 88 5.08 5.16 3.03
C VAL A 88 6.21 6.14 2.72
N ALA A 89 6.21 6.69 1.51
CA ALA A 89 7.23 7.62 1.04
C ALA A 89 6.57 8.93 0.58
N CYS A 90 7.09 10.07 1.02
CA CYS A 90 6.58 11.39 0.66
C CYS A 90 7.58 12.15 -0.22
N ALA A 91 7.05 12.86 -1.21
CA ALA A 91 7.78 13.77 -2.08
C ALA A 91 7.60 15.23 -1.66
N TRP A 92 8.51 16.11 -2.10
CA TRP A 92 8.49 17.54 -1.76
C TRP A 92 7.25 18.31 -2.22
N ASP A 93 6.58 17.83 -3.26
CA ASP A 93 5.35 18.41 -3.80
C ASP A 93 4.07 17.92 -3.09
N GLY A 94 4.22 17.15 -2.01
CA GLY A 94 3.11 16.61 -1.23
C GLY A 94 2.55 15.29 -1.72
N LEU A 95 3.08 14.72 -2.81
CA LEU A 95 2.67 13.38 -3.25
C LEU A 95 3.22 12.32 -2.30
N THR A 96 2.32 11.53 -1.72
CA THR A 96 2.63 10.45 -0.77
C THR A 96 2.30 9.11 -1.39
N TYR A 97 3.31 8.26 -1.53
CA TYR A 97 3.23 6.88 -1.99
C TYR A 97 3.06 5.97 -0.78
N MET A 98 2.12 5.05 -0.88
CA MET A 98 1.97 3.93 0.03
C MET A 98 2.14 2.68 -0.82
N VAL A 99 3.02 1.76 -0.44
CA VAL A 99 3.34 0.56 -1.22
C VAL A 99 3.41 -0.65 -0.30
N ASN A 100 2.62 -1.67 -0.61
CA ASN A 100 2.64 -2.92 0.15
C ASN A 100 3.74 -3.88 -0.31
N GLN A 101 3.91 -4.98 0.42
CA GLN A 101 4.91 -5.99 0.12
C GLN A 101 4.72 -6.63 -1.28
N GLN A 102 3.48 -6.66 -1.79
CA GLN A 102 3.12 -7.16 -3.12
C GLN A 102 3.31 -6.12 -4.24
N LYS A 103 4.01 -5.01 -3.99
CA LYS A 103 4.29 -3.93 -4.95
C LYS A 103 3.03 -3.20 -5.45
N GLN A 104 1.92 -3.30 -4.74
CA GLN A 104 0.71 -2.53 -5.04
C GLN A 104 0.83 -1.16 -4.39
N SER A 105 0.50 -0.10 -5.13
CA SER A 105 0.69 1.27 -4.66
C SER A 105 -0.60 2.08 -4.66
N VAL A 106 -0.83 2.83 -3.60
CA VAL A 106 -1.82 3.91 -3.52
C VAL A 106 -1.07 5.24 -3.39
N ARG A 107 -1.65 6.29 -3.96
CA ARG A 107 -1.08 7.64 -3.91
C ARG A 107 -2.07 8.60 -3.28
N PHE A 108 -1.57 9.47 -2.43
CA PHE A 108 -2.33 10.56 -1.83
C PHE A 108 -1.62 11.88 -2.13
N GLN A 109 -2.34 12.85 -2.68
CA GLN A 109 -1.81 14.17 -2.97
C GLN A 109 -2.20 15.13 -1.84
N PHE A 110 -1.21 15.58 -1.09
CA PHE A 110 -1.37 16.73 -0.19
C PHE A 110 -1.31 18.04 -1.01
N ASP A 111 -2.17 19.00 -0.69
CA ASP A 111 -2.26 20.26 -1.43
C ASP A 111 -1.20 21.27 -0.96
N GLY A 112 0.04 21.05 -1.41
CA GLY A 112 1.14 21.99 -1.22
C GLY A 112 2.49 21.34 -0.97
N PRO A 113 3.57 22.13 -0.99
CA PRO A 113 4.91 21.61 -0.76
C PRO A 113 5.16 21.28 0.72
N VAL A 114 5.87 20.18 0.94
CA VAL A 114 6.08 19.58 2.27
C VAL A 114 7.56 19.69 2.65
N THR A 115 7.83 20.16 3.87
CA THR A 115 9.19 20.25 4.43
C THR A 115 9.58 18.99 5.17
N THR A 116 8.62 18.36 5.86
CA THR A 116 8.82 17.08 6.54
C THR A 116 7.50 16.33 6.63
N PHE A 117 7.61 15.00 6.58
CA PHE A 117 6.49 14.09 6.66
C PHE A 117 6.84 12.97 7.64
N THR A 118 5.87 12.57 8.44
CA THR A 118 5.95 11.34 9.21
C THR A 118 4.55 10.73 9.36
N CYS A 119 4.51 9.44 9.67
CA CYS A 119 3.28 8.76 10.01
C CYS A 119 3.52 7.74 11.11
N GLY A 120 2.44 7.38 11.80
CA GLY A 120 2.54 6.47 12.94
C GLY A 120 1.19 6.21 13.58
N LYS A 121 1.23 5.38 14.61
CA LYS A 121 0.10 5.08 15.50
C LYS A 121 0.13 6.07 16.66
N TYR A 122 -0.89 6.93 16.75
CA TYR A 122 -1.01 7.95 17.79
C TYR A 122 -2.31 7.81 18.57
N SER A 123 -2.29 8.28 19.81
CA SER A 123 -3.37 8.14 20.77
C SER A 123 -3.69 9.49 21.39
N VAL A 124 -4.97 9.87 21.38
CA VAL A 124 -5.46 11.00 22.20
C VAL A 124 -5.96 10.48 23.56
N ILE A 125 -6.54 9.28 23.57
CA ILE A 125 -7.08 8.62 24.77
C ILE A 125 -6.29 7.32 25.00
N PRO A 126 -5.90 7.02 26.25
CA PRO A 126 -5.25 5.76 26.59
C PRO A 126 -6.07 4.55 26.09
N GLY A 127 -5.40 3.58 25.49
CA GLY A 127 -6.04 2.36 24.97
C GLY A 127 -6.63 2.48 23.56
N THR A 128 -6.64 3.67 22.96
CA THR A 128 -7.00 3.87 21.55
C THR A 128 -5.78 4.32 20.77
N SER A 129 -5.50 3.69 19.63
CA SER A 129 -4.42 4.13 18.74
C SER A 129 -4.94 4.12 17.32
N VAL A 130 -4.75 5.24 16.63
CA VAL A 130 -5.17 5.40 15.23
C VAL A 130 -3.96 5.75 14.37
N ASN A 131 -4.07 5.40 13.10
CA ASN A 131 -3.09 5.76 12.09
C ASN A 131 -3.19 7.26 11.79
N VAL A 132 -2.06 7.96 11.81
CA VAL A 132 -2.00 9.41 11.60
C VAL A 132 -0.88 9.75 10.62
N PHE A 133 -1.19 10.65 9.69
CA PHE A 133 -0.21 11.30 8.83
C PHE A 133 0.00 12.73 9.29
N VAL A 134 1.27 13.15 9.36
CA VAL A 134 1.67 14.48 9.78
C VAL A 134 2.50 15.12 8.67
N TYR A 135 2.00 16.21 8.12
CA TYR A 135 2.68 17.02 7.12
C TYR A 135 3.07 18.36 7.73
N ALA A 136 4.35 18.72 7.69
CA ALA A 136 4.78 20.10 7.92
C ALA A 136 5.09 20.75 6.57
N THR A 137 4.69 22.01 6.40
CA THR A 137 4.82 22.73 5.13
C THR A 137 5.80 23.90 5.23
N PHE A 138 6.27 24.37 4.07
CA PHE A 138 7.12 25.57 3.98
C PHE A 138 6.42 26.85 4.44
N GLN A 139 5.10 26.82 4.61
CA GLN A 139 4.31 27.92 5.15
C GLN A 139 4.19 27.88 6.68
N ASN A 140 5.04 27.08 7.34
CA ASN A 140 5.09 26.95 8.80
C ASN A 140 3.77 26.44 9.40
N ARG A 141 3.07 25.55 8.67
CA ARG A 141 1.83 24.90 9.08
C ARG A 141 2.04 23.41 9.23
N VAL A 142 1.38 22.83 10.23
CA VAL A 142 1.33 21.38 10.45
C VAL A 142 -0.09 20.90 10.19
N TYR A 143 -0.23 19.92 9.30
CA TYR A 143 -1.48 19.26 8.96
C TYR A 143 -1.45 17.84 9.51
N ILE A 144 -2.53 17.46 10.17
CA ILE A 144 -2.69 16.14 10.79
C ILE A 144 -3.91 15.50 10.17
N TYR A 145 -3.70 14.40 9.45
CA TYR A 145 -4.77 13.53 8.99
C TYR A 145 -4.85 12.36 9.96
N TYR A 146 -5.95 12.26 10.69
CA TYR A 146 -6.18 11.23 11.69
C TYR A 146 -7.06 10.11 11.14
N ASP A 147 -6.99 8.93 11.77
CA ASP A 147 -7.81 7.76 11.43
C ASP A 147 -7.64 7.30 9.97
N VAL A 148 -6.39 7.36 9.48
CA VAL A 148 -6.05 7.02 8.09
C VAL A 148 -6.05 5.51 7.89
N HIS A 149 -7.02 5.02 7.12
CA HIS A 149 -7.17 3.60 6.80
C HIS A 149 -7.37 3.42 5.30
N LEU A 150 -6.74 2.39 4.75
CA LEU A 150 -7.00 1.96 3.38
C LEU A 150 -7.84 0.69 3.44
N PRO A 151 -8.98 0.63 2.72
CA PRO A 151 -9.74 -0.61 2.68
C PRO A 151 -8.96 -1.71 1.97
N ARG A 152 -8.28 -1.37 0.86
CA ARG A 152 -7.47 -2.27 0.01
C ARG A 152 -6.48 -1.47 -0.83
N PHE A 153 -5.32 -2.05 -1.15
CA PHE A 153 -4.41 -1.54 -2.19
C PHE A 153 -4.82 -1.96 -3.60
N ARG A 154 -5.36 -3.18 -3.75
CA ARG A 154 -5.76 -3.72 -5.04
C ARG A 154 -7.17 -3.28 -5.42
N ILE A 155 -7.27 -2.56 -6.54
CA ILE A 155 -8.54 -2.40 -7.25
C ILE A 155 -8.87 -3.75 -7.88
N HIS A 156 -9.92 -4.39 -7.40
CA HIS A 156 -10.45 -5.59 -8.05
C HIS A 156 -11.42 -5.14 -9.12
N ASN A 157 -11.35 -5.75 -10.30
CA ASN A 157 -12.47 -5.61 -11.22
C ASN A 157 -13.68 -6.35 -10.63
N PHE A 158 -14.88 -5.95 -11.07
CA PHE A 158 -16.11 -6.54 -10.57
C PHE A 158 -16.10 -8.06 -10.75
N LEU A 159 -15.63 -8.55 -11.90
CA LEU A 159 -15.57 -9.98 -12.24
C LEU A 159 -14.73 -10.81 -11.25
N GLU A 160 -13.52 -10.35 -10.90
CA GLU A 160 -12.63 -10.97 -9.90
C GLU A 160 -13.29 -11.02 -8.53
N THR A 161 -14.02 -9.95 -8.16
CA THR A 161 -14.76 -9.90 -6.90
C THR A 161 -15.91 -10.89 -6.90
N THR A 162 -16.63 -11.00 -8.02
CA THR A 162 -17.73 -11.94 -8.19
C THR A 162 -17.26 -13.39 -8.06
N GLN A 163 -16.16 -13.74 -8.71
CA GLN A 163 -15.59 -15.09 -8.70
C GLN A 163 -15.04 -15.50 -7.34
N SER A 164 -14.66 -14.54 -6.50
CA SER A 164 -14.16 -14.81 -5.14
C SER A 164 -15.28 -14.82 -4.09
N HIS A 165 -16.50 -14.41 -4.43
CA HIS A 165 -17.61 -14.33 -3.48
C HIS A 165 -18.37 -15.67 -3.38
N GLU A 166 -18.35 -16.30 -2.20
CA GLU A 166 -18.96 -17.62 -1.97
C GLU A 166 -20.44 -17.67 -2.33
N GLU A 167 -21.21 -16.65 -1.94
CA GLU A 167 -22.64 -16.59 -2.23
C GLU A 167 -22.92 -16.57 -3.74
N ILE A 168 -22.15 -15.79 -4.50
CA ILE A 168 -22.35 -15.72 -5.95
C ILE A 168 -21.93 -17.05 -6.58
N ASN A 169 -20.82 -17.64 -6.14
CA ASN A 169 -20.40 -18.97 -6.56
C ASN A 169 -21.44 -20.06 -6.27
N SER A 170 -22.25 -19.90 -5.21
CA SER A 170 -23.36 -20.81 -4.90
C SER A 170 -24.60 -20.62 -5.81
N LEU A 171 -24.82 -19.41 -6.34
CA LEU A 171 -25.97 -19.06 -7.18
C LEU A 171 -25.69 -19.26 -8.68
N LEU A 172 -24.43 -19.10 -9.12
CA LEU A 172 -24.00 -19.33 -10.51
C LEU A 172 -24.44 -20.68 -11.12
N PRO A 173 -24.47 -21.84 -10.40
CA PRO A 173 -24.98 -23.09 -10.97
C PRO A 173 -26.46 -23.05 -11.38
N GLN A 174 -27.24 -22.11 -10.86
CA GLN A 174 -28.68 -22.00 -11.15
C GLN A 174 -28.94 -21.37 -12.53
N PHE A 175 -27.90 -20.80 -13.16
CA PHE A 175 -27.98 -20.17 -14.47
C PHE A 175 -27.30 -21.07 -15.51
N PRO A 176 -27.86 -21.21 -16.73
CA PRO A 176 -27.29 -22.02 -17.80
C PRO A 176 -26.14 -21.28 -18.50
N ILE A 177 -25.08 -20.98 -17.74
CA ILE A 177 -23.87 -20.31 -18.23
C ILE A 177 -22.64 -21.18 -17.99
N ASP A 178 -21.67 -21.10 -18.90
CA ASP A 178 -20.34 -21.64 -18.68
C ASP A 178 -19.55 -20.67 -17.79
N ARG A 179 -18.97 -21.18 -16.70
CA ARG A 179 -18.23 -20.38 -15.70
C ARG A 179 -16.82 -20.05 -16.15
N GLU A 180 -16.25 -20.89 -17.01
CA GLU A 180 -14.93 -20.66 -17.60
C GLU A 180 -15.02 -19.63 -18.73
N ASP A 181 -16.22 -19.43 -19.29
CA ASP A 181 -16.49 -18.37 -20.26
C ASP A 181 -16.73 -17.02 -19.56
N SER A 182 -15.65 -16.25 -19.46
CA SER A 182 -15.64 -14.89 -18.90
C SER A 182 -16.63 -13.93 -19.57
N GLN A 183 -16.98 -14.17 -20.85
CA GLN A 183 -17.91 -13.30 -21.59
C GLN A 183 -19.36 -13.58 -21.18
N GLN A 184 -19.75 -14.84 -21.01
CA GLN A 184 -21.08 -15.21 -20.53
C GLN A 184 -21.31 -14.72 -19.10
N LEU A 185 -20.32 -14.89 -18.24
CA LEU A 185 -20.38 -14.38 -16.86
C LEU A 185 -20.54 -12.86 -16.82
N LYS A 186 -19.77 -12.14 -17.65
CA LYS A 186 -19.89 -10.67 -17.77
C LYS A 186 -21.27 -10.24 -18.25
N ASN A 187 -21.85 -10.92 -19.25
CA ASN A 187 -23.18 -10.61 -19.78
C ASN A 187 -24.28 -10.83 -18.71
N LEU A 188 -24.20 -11.94 -17.96
CA LEU A 188 -25.14 -12.22 -16.87
C LEU A 188 -25.06 -11.14 -15.79
N LEU A 189 -23.84 -10.80 -15.36
CA LEU A 189 -23.61 -9.77 -14.35
C LEU A 189 -24.11 -8.39 -14.81
N GLN A 190 -23.88 -8.04 -16.07
CA GLN A 190 -24.41 -6.81 -16.66
C GLN A 190 -25.94 -6.79 -16.66
N PHE A 191 -26.59 -7.90 -17.00
CA PHE A 191 -28.04 -8.03 -16.93
C PHE A 191 -28.56 -7.90 -15.49
N CYS A 192 -27.94 -8.55 -14.52
CA CYS A 192 -28.38 -8.47 -13.11
C CYS A 192 -28.19 -7.07 -12.52
N ALA A 193 -27.11 -6.37 -12.87
CA ALA A 193 -26.82 -5.05 -12.32
C ALA A 193 -27.64 -3.92 -12.99
N TYR A 194 -27.94 -4.05 -14.29
CA TYR A 194 -28.49 -2.94 -15.09
C TYR A 194 -29.71 -3.31 -15.95
N GLY A 195 -30.06 -4.59 -16.04
CA GLY A 195 -31.09 -5.11 -16.94
C GLY A 195 -32.47 -5.35 -16.31
N PHE A 196 -32.62 -5.14 -14.99
CA PHE A 196 -33.94 -5.22 -14.36
C PHE A 196 -34.84 -4.06 -14.81
N PRO A 197 -36.06 -4.31 -15.31
CA PRO A 197 -36.99 -3.25 -15.66
C PRO A 197 -37.37 -2.44 -14.43
N LEU A 198 -37.34 -1.10 -14.54
CA LEU A 198 -37.77 -0.16 -13.49
C LEU A 198 -39.28 -0.24 -13.16
N ASP A 199 -40.06 -0.98 -13.94
CA ASP A 199 -41.52 -1.03 -13.86
C ASP A 199 -42.09 -2.13 -12.92
N MET A 200 -41.27 -2.74 -12.06
CA MET A 200 -41.79 -3.63 -11.00
C MET A 200 -42.22 -2.90 -9.71
N THR A 201 -42.31 -1.56 -9.72
CA THR A 201 -43.07 -0.84 -8.70
C THR A 201 -44.50 -0.69 -9.18
N GLY A 202 -45.29 -1.76 -8.94
CA GLY A 202 -46.72 -1.76 -9.21
C GLY A 202 -47.41 -0.56 -8.57
N LYS A 203 -47.73 0.45 -9.38
CA LYS A 203 -48.85 1.34 -9.14
C LYS A 203 -50.03 0.77 -9.92
N THR A 204 -50.75 -0.13 -9.26
CA THR A 204 -52.18 -0.35 -9.52
C THR A 204 -52.97 0.88 -9.13
#